data_AF-A0A9C9BW30-F1
#
_entry.id   AF-A0A9C9BW30-F1
#
_cell.length_a   1.000
_cell.length_b   1.000
_cell.length_c   1.000
_cell.angle_alpha   90.00
_cell.angle_beta   90.00
_cell.angle_gamma   90.00
#
_symmetry.space_group_name_H-M   'P 1'
#
loop_
_entity.id
_entity.type
_entity.pdbx_description
1 polymer ?
#
loop_
_entity_poly.entity_id
_entity_poly.type
_entity_poly.pdbx_seq_one_letter_code
_entity_poly.pdbx_strand_id
1 'polypeptide(L)'
;MTLLQTILLGIIQGLTEFLPVSSSGHLVLVPHLLGWELPVRDAFIFDVLVQVATLLAVIAYFWSDLWRIALAFTGGIARRAPFAERDSRLGWYLILATIPAGAVGLLIKDRVEAAFASPRAAAGFLLLTAALLVLAERAGKRNRGEETFTWVDALAMGAAQILAIFPGVSRSGSTIAGGMLRDLDRPAAARFSFLMSVPVMLAAG
;
A
#
# COMPACT_ATOMS: atom_id res chain seq x y z
N MET A 1 0.35 18.47 19.15
CA MET A 1 -0.19 17.16 19.63
C MET A 1 0.40 16.83 21.01
N THR A 2 -0.34 16.16 21.91
CA THR A 2 0.21 15.68 23.20
C THR A 2 0.92 14.34 23.05
N LEU A 3 1.84 13.99 23.97
CA LEU A 3 2.55 12.71 23.94
C LEU A 3 1.60 11.50 23.93
N LEU A 4 0.52 11.55 24.71
CA LEU A 4 -0.48 10.49 24.76
C LEU A 4 -1.18 10.31 23.41
N GLN A 5 -1.59 11.41 22.77
CA GLN A 5 -2.20 11.37 21.44
C GLN A 5 -1.25 10.75 20.41
N THR A 6 0.02 11.16 20.41
CA THR A 6 1.07 10.63 19.53
C THR A 6 1.28 9.12 19.72
N ILE A 7 1.35 8.64 20.97
CA ILE A 7 1.51 7.21 21.27
C ILE A 7 0.30 6.41 20.78
N LEU A 8 -0.92 6.87 21.09
CA LEU A 8 -2.15 6.18 20.70
C LEU A 8 -2.30 6.11 19.19
N LEU A 9 -2.10 7.23 18.49
CA LEU A 9 -2.16 7.28 17.03
C LEU A 9 -1.05 6.46 16.37
N GLY A 10 0.14 6.39 16.98
CA GLY A 10 1.23 5.55 16.51
C GLY A 10 0.91 4.06 16.61
N ILE A 11 0.29 3.63 17.71
CA ILE A 11 -0.21 2.25 17.86
C ILE A 11 -1.28 1.96 16.80
N ILE A 12 -2.23 2.88 16.63
CA ILE A 12 -3.30 2.74 15.63
C ILE A 12 -2.70 2.61 14.23
N GLN A 13 -1.76 3.48 13.83
CA GLN A 13 -1.05 3.39 12.57
C GLN A 13 -0.39 2.02 12.41
N GLY A 14 0.41 1.57 13.39
CA GLY A 14 1.14 0.32 13.33
C GLY A 14 0.24 -0.91 13.18
N LEU A 15 -0.94 -0.90 13.81
CA LEU A 15 -1.93 -1.97 13.68
C LEU A 15 -2.67 -1.92 12.32
N THR A 16 -2.92 -0.73 11.78
CA THR A 16 -3.84 -0.54 10.65
C THR A 16 -3.16 -0.39 9.30
N GLU A 17 -1.87 -0.02 9.23
CA GLU A 17 -1.17 0.15 7.94
C GLU A 17 -1.10 -1.17 7.15
N PHE A 18 -0.84 -2.27 7.86
CA PHE A 18 -0.65 -3.59 7.24
C PHE A 18 -1.97 -4.33 7.02
N LEU A 19 -3.00 -3.98 7.78
CA LEU A 19 -4.34 -4.54 7.61
C LEU A 19 -5.10 -3.79 6.51
N PRO A 20 -6.01 -4.46 5.78
CA PRO A 20 -6.78 -3.83 4.72
C PRO A 20 -7.95 -2.99 5.27
N VAL A 21 -7.65 -2.08 6.21
CA VAL A 21 -8.64 -1.29 7.00
C VAL A 21 -8.42 0.22 6.93
N SER A 22 -7.45 0.67 6.14
CA SER A 22 -7.05 2.07 5.94
C SER A 22 -6.60 2.80 7.22
N SER A 23 -5.29 2.86 7.40
CA SER A 23 -4.64 3.61 8.47
C SER A 23 -4.95 5.10 8.44
N SER A 24 -4.89 5.75 7.27
CA SER A 24 -5.25 7.15 7.11
C SER A 24 -6.70 7.45 7.51
N GLY A 25 -7.63 6.53 7.23
CA GLY A 25 -9.00 6.64 7.73
C GLY A 25 -9.08 6.67 9.25
N HIS A 26 -8.30 5.82 9.93
CA HIS A 26 -8.26 5.79 11.40
C HIS A 26 -7.58 7.02 11.99
N LEU A 27 -6.50 7.52 11.37
CA LEU A 27 -5.82 8.74 11.81
C LEU A 27 -6.69 10.01 11.64
N VAL A 28 -7.65 10.00 10.72
CA VAL A 28 -8.66 11.08 10.59
C VAL A 28 -9.82 10.89 11.57
N LEU A 29 -10.37 9.68 11.68
CA LEU A 29 -11.59 9.42 12.45
C LEU A 29 -11.36 9.42 13.96
N VAL A 30 -10.25 8.89 14.46
CA VAL A 30 -10.01 8.76 15.91
C VAL A 30 -9.89 10.14 16.58
N PRO A 31 -9.09 11.10 16.08
CA PRO A 31 -9.08 12.44 16.63
C PRO A 31 -10.45 13.11 16.56
N HIS A 32 -11.18 12.93 15.46
CA HIS A 32 -12.51 13.50 15.29
C HIS A 32 -13.52 12.96 16.31
N LEU A 33 -13.57 11.65 16.53
CA LEU A 33 -14.48 11.00 17.47
C LEU A 33 -14.16 11.32 18.93
N LEU A 34 -12.89 11.57 19.25
CA LEU A 34 -12.43 11.93 20.59
C LEU A 34 -12.43 13.44 20.84
N GLY A 35 -12.85 14.25 19.87
CA GLY A 35 -12.88 15.71 19.98
C GLY A 35 -11.50 16.35 20.09
N TRP A 36 -10.46 15.72 19.53
CA TRP A 36 -9.10 16.23 19.56
C TRP A 36 -8.90 17.29 18.48
N GLU A 37 -8.64 18.53 18.90
CA GLU A 37 -8.21 19.60 18.02
C GLU A 37 -6.71 19.48 17.76
N LEU A 38 -6.36 18.79 16.68
CA LEU A 38 -4.97 18.68 16.24
C LEU A 38 -4.67 19.81 15.25
N PRO A 39 -3.61 20.62 15.46
CA PRO A 39 -3.16 21.55 14.45
C PRO A 39 -2.91 20.81 13.14
N VAL A 40 -3.48 21.29 12.03
CA VAL A 40 -3.43 20.60 10.72
C VAL A 40 -1.99 20.26 10.32
N ARG A 41 -1.05 21.18 10.58
CA ARG A 41 0.37 20.99 10.33
C ARG A 41 0.98 19.85 11.15
N ASP A 42 0.63 19.77 12.44
CA ASP A 42 1.14 18.72 13.33
C ASP A 42 0.63 17.34 12.88
N ALA A 43 -0.68 17.25 12.59
CA ALA A 43 -1.30 16.02 12.11
C ALA A 43 -0.67 15.55 10.79
N PHE A 44 -0.47 16.46 9.83
CA PHE A 44 0.18 16.14 8.56
C PHE A 44 1.62 15.64 8.75
N ILE A 45 2.43 16.33 9.57
CA ILE A 45 3.81 15.91 9.86
C ILE A 45 3.81 14.54 10.55
N PHE A 46 2.91 14.34 11.50
CA PHE A 46 2.77 13.07 12.21
C PHE A 46 2.43 11.93 11.25
N ASP A 47 1.44 12.10 10.37
CA ASP A 47 1.01 11.10 9.38
C ASP A 47 2.18 10.67 8.49
N VAL A 48 2.98 11.62 7.99
CA VAL A 48 4.19 11.32 7.20
C VAL A 48 5.21 10.52 8.01
N LEU A 49 5.51 10.95 9.24
CA LEU A 49 6.51 10.28 10.10
C LEU A 49 6.11 8.84 10.44
N VAL A 50 4.84 8.62 10.80
CA VAL A 50 4.38 7.28 11.15
C VAL A 50 4.28 6.38 9.91
N GLN A 51 4.03 6.95 8.73
CA GLN A 51 4.07 6.20 7.49
C GLN A 51 5.51 5.76 7.13
N VAL A 52 6.50 6.62 7.32
CA VAL A 52 7.93 6.26 7.24
C VAL A 52 8.29 5.18 8.26
N ALA A 53 7.80 5.28 9.51
CA ALA A 53 8.05 4.27 10.53
C ALA A 53 7.48 2.89 10.13
N THR A 54 6.27 2.85 9.56
CA THR A 54 5.69 1.61 9.05
C THR A 54 6.41 1.07 7.81
N LEU A 55 6.92 1.94 6.93
CA LEU A 55 7.78 1.52 5.82
C LEU A 55 9.06 0.85 6.32
N LEU A 56 9.71 1.43 7.33
CA LEU A 56 10.89 0.83 7.95
C LEU A 56 10.58 -0.53 8.57
N ALA A 57 9.40 -0.70 9.19
CA ALA A 57 8.96 -2.00 9.68
C ALA A 57 8.80 -3.04 8.56
N VAL A 58 8.24 -2.67 7.40
CA VAL A 58 8.16 -3.54 6.21
C VAL A 58 9.54 -3.91 5.70
N ILE A 59 10.44 -2.93 5.57
CA ILE A 59 11.82 -3.17 5.11
C ILE A 59 12.56 -4.09 6.07
N ALA A 60 12.42 -3.89 7.38
CA ALA A 60 13.04 -4.73 8.39
C ALA A 60 12.49 -6.17 8.34
N TYR A 61 11.16 -6.32 8.23
CA TYR A 61 10.51 -7.63 8.15
C TYR A 61 10.91 -8.40 6.87
N PHE A 62 10.93 -7.73 5.72
CA PHE A 62 11.28 -8.32 4.43
C PHE A 62 12.76 -8.14 4.06
N TRP A 63 13.65 -7.86 5.01
CA TRP A 63 15.05 -7.51 4.72
C TRP A 63 15.75 -8.55 3.84
N SER A 64 15.63 -9.82 4.22
CA SER A 64 16.22 -10.95 3.48
C SER A 64 15.64 -11.10 2.07
N ASP A 65 14.33 -10.88 1.90
CA ASP A 65 13.66 -10.94 0.61
C ASP A 65 14.06 -9.77 -0.29
N LEU A 66 14.04 -8.54 0.23
CA LEU A 66 14.41 -7.34 -0.49
C LEU A 66 15.87 -7.40 -0.95
N TRP A 67 16.78 -7.85 -0.09
CA TRP A 67 18.19 -8.03 -0.45
C TRP A 67 18.38 -9.07 -1.55
N ARG A 68 17.70 -10.22 -1.44
CA ARG A 68 17.74 -11.29 -2.45
C ARG A 68 17.19 -10.81 -3.79
N ILE A 69 16.07 -10.10 -3.79
CA ILE A 69 15.47 -9.49 -4.99
C ILE A 69 16.41 -8.46 -5.60
N ALA A 70 17.02 -7.58 -4.80
CA ALA A 70 17.93 -6.54 -5.30
C ALA A 70 19.19 -7.14 -5.95
N LEU A 71 19.80 -8.16 -5.33
CA LEU A 71 20.95 -8.87 -5.89
C LEU A 71 20.60 -9.62 -7.18
N ALA A 72 19.47 -10.34 -7.21
CA ALA A 72 19.03 -11.06 -8.40
C ALA A 72 18.64 -10.11 -9.54
N PHE A 73 18.02 -8.98 -9.23
CA PHE A 73 17.66 -7.93 -10.19
C PHE A 73 18.91 -7.34 -10.85
N THR A 74 19.85 -6.84 -10.04
CA THR A 74 21.09 -6.22 -10.53
C THR A 74 22.00 -7.23 -11.23
N GLY A 75 22.13 -8.44 -10.68
CA GLY A 75 22.87 -9.55 -11.30
C GLY A 75 22.29 -10.00 -12.63
N GLY A 76 20.95 -10.05 -12.76
CA GLY A 76 20.26 -10.36 -14.00
C GLY A 76 20.53 -9.33 -15.10
N ILE A 77 20.56 -8.04 -14.75
CA ILE A 77 20.93 -6.95 -15.67
C ILE A 77 22.38 -7.10 -16.12
N ALA A 78 23.31 -7.29 -15.18
CA ALA A 78 24.74 -7.43 -15.49
C ALA A 78 25.03 -8.64 -16.40
N ARG A 79 24.32 -9.76 -16.19
CA ARG A 79 24.41 -10.98 -17.03
C ARG A 79 23.63 -10.90 -18.34
N ARG A 80 22.95 -9.79 -18.64
CA ARG A 80 22.02 -9.65 -19.78
C ARG A 80 20.90 -10.70 -19.81
N ALA A 81 20.49 -11.18 -18.63
CA ALA A 81 19.44 -12.16 -18.42
C ALA A 81 18.43 -11.70 -17.34
N PRO A 82 17.80 -10.52 -17.49
CA PRO A 82 17.01 -9.84 -16.44
C PRO A 82 15.75 -10.59 -15.98
N PHE A 83 15.35 -11.65 -16.66
CA PHE A 83 14.15 -12.43 -16.36
C PHE A 83 14.41 -13.91 -16.11
N ALA A 84 15.68 -14.35 -16.11
CA ALA A 84 16.03 -15.76 -15.95
C ALA A 84 15.65 -16.29 -14.56
N GLU A 85 16.01 -15.54 -13.52
CA GLU A 85 15.75 -15.90 -12.12
C GLU A 85 14.42 -15.34 -11.61
N ARG A 86 13.74 -16.10 -10.74
CA ARG A 86 12.46 -15.72 -10.13
C ARG A 86 12.56 -14.38 -9.40
N ASP A 87 13.57 -14.21 -8.56
CA ASP A 87 13.73 -12.98 -7.76
C ASP A 87 14.13 -11.78 -8.63
N SER A 88 14.82 -12.01 -9.74
CA SER A 88 15.11 -10.97 -10.74
C SER A 88 13.81 -10.48 -11.41
N ARG A 89 12.92 -11.41 -11.82
CA ARG A 89 11.58 -11.10 -12.33
C ARG A 89 10.75 -10.34 -11.30
N LEU A 90 10.76 -10.76 -10.04
CA LEU A 90 10.05 -10.05 -8.97
C LEU A 90 10.51 -8.60 -8.85
N GLY A 91 11.81 -8.31 -8.96
CA GLY A 91 12.32 -6.94 -8.98
C GLY A 91 11.67 -6.08 -10.08
N TRP A 92 11.57 -6.61 -11.30
CA TRP A 92 10.84 -5.93 -12.40
C TRP A 92 9.36 -5.79 -12.14
N TYR A 93 8.72 -6.79 -11.53
CA TYR A 93 7.30 -6.75 -11.19
C TYR A 93 6.99 -5.67 -10.15
N LEU A 94 7.88 -5.47 -9.17
CA LEU A 94 7.76 -4.40 -8.19
C LEU A 94 7.83 -3.02 -8.86
N ILE A 95 8.77 -2.82 -9.81
CA ILE A 95 8.86 -1.59 -10.60
C ILE A 95 7.60 -1.41 -11.45
N LEU A 96 7.16 -2.46 -12.14
CA LEU A 96 5.97 -2.40 -13.00
C LEU A 96 4.71 -2.03 -12.20
N ALA A 97 4.59 -2.53 -10.98
CA ALA A 97 3.45 -2.25 -10.10
C ALA A 97 3.43 -0.80 -9.58
N THR A 98 4.55 -0.07 -9.59
CA THR A 98 4.58 1.34 -9.16
C THR A 98 4.12 2.31 -10.25
N ILE A 99 4.27 1.93 -11.52
CA ILE A 99 4.00 2.80 -12.69
C ILE A 99 2.57 3.37 -12.69
N PRO A 100 1.49 2.57 -12.52
CA PRO A 100 0.13 3.10 -12.65
C PRO A 100 -0.18 4.17 -11.58
N ALA A 101 0.19 3.90 -10.33
CA ALA A 101 -0.03 4.84 -9.23
C ALA A 101 0.83 6.11 -9.36
N GLY A 102 2.10 5.97 -9.76
CA GLY A 102 2.99 7.13 -10.00
C GLY A 102 2.49 8.01 -11.14
N ALA A 103 2.03 7.41 -12.24
CA ALA A 103 1.51 8.14 -13.39
C ALA A 103 0.23 8.93 -13.05
N VAL A 104 -0.71 8.30 -12.33
CA VAL A 104 -1.98 8.96 -11.97
C VAL A 104 -1.80 9.96 -10.83
N GLY A 105 -0.95 9.67 -9.85
CA GLY A 105 -0.70 10.54 -8.70
C GLY A 105 -0.20 11.93 -9.11
N LEU A 106 0.66 12.00 -10.13
CA LEU A 106 1.16 13.28 -10.66
C LEU A 106 0.08 14.13 -11.36
N LEU A 107 -0.99 13.52 -11.85
CA LEU A 107 -2.03 14.19 -12.63
C LEU A 107 -3.21 14.70 -11.77
N ILE A 108 -3.37 14.21 -10.55
CA ILE A 108 -4.62 14.38 -9.75
C ILE A 108 -4.36 15.06 -8.39
N LYS A 109 -3.15 15.58 -8.15
CA LYS A 109 -2.72 16.15 -6.85
C LYS A 109 -3.75 17.09 -6.19
N ASP A 110 -4.27 18.08 -6.91
CA ASP A 110 -5.20 19.09 -6.35
C ASP A 110 -6.54 18.49 -5.89
N ARG A 111 -7.02 17.42 -6.55
CA ARG A 111 -8.26 16.73 -6.18
C ARG A 111 -8.08 15.84 -4.95
N VAL A 112 -6.87 15.31 -4.76
CA VAL A 112 -6.52 14.48 -3.61
C VAL A 112 -6.50 15.32 -2.35
N GLU A 113 -5.83 16.49 -2.36
CA GLU A 113 -5.75 17.39 -1.21
C GLU A 113 -7.14 17.81 -0.69
N ALA A 114 -8.09 18.10 -1.59
CA ALA A 114 -9.47 18.43 -1.23
C ALA A 114 -10.20 17.29 -0.51
N ALA A 115 -9.88 16.03 -0.83
CA ALA A 115 -10.49 14.86 -0.19
C ALA A 115 -9.97 14.64 1.25
N PHE A 116 -8.72 15.03 1.54
CA PHE A 116 -8.11 14.87 2.87
C PHE A 116 -8.75 15.78 3.93
N ALA A 117 -9.38 16.89 3.52
CA ALA A 117 -10.02 17.84 4.42
C ALA A 117 -11.41 17.40 4.94
N SER A 118 -11.91 16.22 4.53
CA SER A 118 -13.29 15.80 4.82
C SER A 118 -13.38 14.43 5.50
N PRO A 119 -13.72 14.36 6.81
CA PRO A 119 -13.99 13.10 7.50
C PRO A 119 -15.10 12.27 6.85
N ARG A 120 -16.10 12.93 6.22
CA ARG A 120 -17.16 12.24 5.46
C ARG A 120 -16.62 11.54 4.23
N ALA A 121 -15.66 12.16 3.53
CA ALA A 121 -14.99 11.52 2.40
C ALA A 121 -14.21 10.29 2.87
N ALA A 122 -13.42 10.42 3.93
CA ALA A 122 -12.68 9.29 4.53
C ALA A 122 -13.61 8.11 4.90
N ALA A 123 -14.77 8.39 5.52
CA ALA A 123 -15.76 7.35 5.82
C ALA A 123 -16.33 6.68 4.55
N GLY A 124 -16.63 7.45 3.50
CA GLY A 124 -17.06 6.90 2.21
C GLY A 124 -16.00 6.01 1.56
N PHE A 125 -14.72 6.40 1.65
CA PHE A 125 -13.61 5.63 1.11
C PHE A 125 -13.30 4.35 1.90
N LEU A 126 -13.57 4.32 3.21
CA LEU A 126 -13.56 3.10 4.01
C LEU A 126 -14.62 2.10 3.53
N LEU A 127 -15.85 2.57 3.26
CA LEU A 127 -16.91 1.73 2.68
C LEU A 127 -16.52 1.23 1.29
N LEU A 128 -15.87 2.07 0.47
CA LEU A 128 -15.33 1.64 -0.82
C LEU A 128 -14.29 0.52 -0.65
N THR A 129 -13.35 0.66 0.30
CA THR A 129 -12.37 -0.38 0.62
C THR A 129 -13.07 -1.69 0.99
N ALA A 130 -14.07 -1.64 1.87
CA ALA A 130 -14.84 -2.81 2.26
C ALA A 130 -15.54 -3.46 1.06
N ALA A 131 -16.16 -2.67 0.18
CA ALA A 131 -16.79 -3.16 -1.04
C ALA A 131 -15.80 -3.84 -1.99
N LEU A 132 -14.60 -3.29 -2.16
CA LEU A 132 -13.53 -3.90 -2.98
C LEU A 132 -13.09 -5.25 -2.42
N LEU A 133 -12.90 -5.35 -1.10
CA LEU A 133 -12.53 -6.61 -0.45
C LEU A 133 -13.64 -7.66 -0.58
N VAL A 134 -14.90 -7.28 -0.38
CA VAL A 134 -16.05 -8.18 -0.57
C VAL A 134 -16.15 -8.64 -2.02
N LEU A 135 -15.94 -7.74 -2.98
CA LEU A 135 -15.92 -8.08 -4.40
C LEU A 135 -14.81 -9.09 -4.71
N ALA A 136 -13.59 -8.84 -4.25
CA ALA A 136 -12.46 -9.73 -4.45
C ALA A 136 -12.69 -11.11 -3.82
N GLU A 137 -13.28 -11.15 -2.62
CA GLU A 137 -13.63 -12.38 -1.92
C GLU A 137 -14.76 -13.17 -2.62
N ARG A 138 -15.62 -12.52 -3.40
CA ARG A 138 -16.69 -13.21 -4.14
C ARG A 138 -16.26 -13.62 -5.55
N ALA A 139 -15.47 -12.79 -6.23
CA ALA A 139 -15.15 -12.95 -7.64
C ALA A 139 -13.85 -13.73 -7.90
N GLY A 140 -12.82 -13.58 -7.06
CA GLY A 140 -11.53 -14.24 -7.25
C GLY A 140 -11.58 -15.72 -6.90
N LYS A 141 -10.90 -16.61 -7.63
CA LYS A 141 -10.86 -18.06 -7.32
C LYS A 141 -9.86 -18.42 -6.23
N ARG A 142 -8.85 -17.57 -5.99
CA ARG A 142 -7.82 -17.74 -4.94
C ARG A 142 -7.07 -19.08 -5.02
N ASN A 143 -6.76 -19.53 -6.24
CA ASN A 143 -6.14 -20.84 -6.52
C ASN A 143 -4.71 -20.73 -7.09
N ARG A 144 -4.13 -19.54 -7.12
CA ARG A 144 -2.78 -19.26 -7.62
C ARG A 144 -1.88 -18.76 -6.49
N GLY A 145 -0.80 -19.49 -6.21
CA GLY A 145 0.24 -19.05 -5.26
C GLY A 145 1.35 -18.23 -5.93
N GLU A 146 2.34 -17.83 -5.12
CA GLU A 146 3.46 -16.97 -5.55
C GLU A 146 4.26 -17.53 -6.73
N GLU A 147 4.38 -18.86 -6.85
CA GLU A 147 5.14 -19.49 -7.94
C GLU A 147 4.54 -19.25 -9.32
N THR A 148 3.24 -18.93 -9.38
CA THR A 148 2.53 -18.66 -10.63
C THR A 148 2.35 -17.17 -10.90
N PHE A 149 2.99 -16.30 -10.11
CA PHE A 149 2.84 -14.85 -10.20
C PHE A 149 3.42 -14.33 -11.52
N THR A 150 2.67 -13.46 -12.21
CA THR A 150 3.03 -12.91 -13.51
C THR A 150 3.12 -11.38 -13.50
N TRP A 151 3.72 -10.82 -14.56
CA TRP A 151 3.75 -9.37 -14.76
C TRP A 151 2.35 -8.75 -14.90
N VAL A 152 1.36 -9.50 -15.40
CA VAL A 152 -0.03 -9.04 -15.50
C VAL A 152 -0.62 -8.86 -14.11
N ASP A 153 -0.28 -9.75 -13.18
CA ASP A 153 -0.76 -9.65 -11.80
C ASP A 153 -0.13 -8.42 -11.11
N ALA A 154 1.16 -8.16 -11.33
CA ALA A 154 1.82 -6.93 -10.86
C ALA A 154 1.15 -5.67 -11.39
N LEU A 155 0.87 -5.60 -12.70
CA LEU A 155 0.22 -4.45 -13.31
C LEU A 155 -1.21 -4.26 -12.79
N ALA A 156 -1.97 -5.35 -12.62
CA ALA A 156 -3.33 -5.29 -12.09
C ALA A 156 -3.36 -4.81 -10.63
N MET A 157 -2.44 -5.30 -9.79
CA MET A 157 -2.29 -4.83 -8.41
C MET A 157 -1.84 -3.36 -8.37
N GLY A 158 -0.91 -2.96 -9.24
CA GLY A 158 -0.49 -1.56 -9.40
C GLY A 158 -1.61 -0.63 -9.86
N ALA A 159 -2.47 -1.10 -10.78
CA ALA A 159 -3.65 -0.37 -11.21
C ALA A 159 -4.68 -0.24 -10.09
N ALA A 160 -4.90 -1.29 -9.30
CA ALA A 160 -5.78 -1.23 -8.14
C ALA A 160 -5.29 -0.21 -7.11
N GLN A 161 -3.97 -0.04 -6.97
CA GLN A 161 -3.37 0.96 -6.09
C GLN A 161 -3.70 2.41 -6.46
N ILE A 162 -4.13 2.70 -7.70
CA ILE A 162 -4.60 4.04 -8.08
C ILE A 162 -5.76 4.49 -7.17
N LEU A 163 -6.60 3.55 -6.72
CA LEU A 163 -7.70 3.86 -5.80
C LEU A 163 -7.19 4.35 -4.44
N ALA A 164 -6.02 3.89 -4.02
CA ALA A 164 -5.40 4.24 -2.73
C ALA A 164 -4.80 5.66 -2.69
N ILE A 165 -4.83 6.39 -3.81
CA ILE A 165 -4.48 7.81 -3.84
C ILE A 165 -5.52 8.62 -3.03
N PHE A 166 -6.76 8.15 -2.95
CA PHE A 166 -7.79 8.79 -2.14
C PHE A 166 -7.64 8.47 -0.64
N PRO A 167 -7.75 9.47 0.25
CA PRO A 167 -7.65 9.26 1.70
C PRO A 167 -8.75 8.31 2.19
N GLY A 168 -8.45 7.42 3.13
CA GLY A 168 -9.44 6.44 3.60
C GLY A 168 -9.60 5.21 2.70
N VAL A 169 -9.04 5.20 1.48
CA VAL A 169 -8.89 3.96 0.71
C VAL A 169 -7.66 3.23 1.22
N SER A 170 -7.81 1.98 1.66
CA SER A 170 -6.68 1.18 2.13
C SER A 170 -5.80 0.79 0.94
N ARG A 171 -4.52 1.18 0.97
CA ARG A 171 -3.56 0.73 -0.02
C ARG A 171 -3.47 -0.79 -0.07
N SER A 172 -3.11 -1.40 1.06
CA SER A 172 -3.07 -2.86 1.22
C SER A 172 -4.39 -3.50 0.83
N GLY A 173 -5.53 -2.93 1.20
CA GLY A 173 -6.85 -3.42 0.79
C GLY A 173 -7.05 -3.43 -0.73
N SER A 174 -6.73 -2.32 -1.41
CA SER A 174 -6.88 -2.19 -2.86
C SER A 174 -5.96 -3.14 -3.64
N THR A 175 -4.68 -3.23 -3.26
CA THR A 175 -3.69 -4.08 -3.94
C THR A 175 -3.95 -5.56 -3.68
N ILE A 176 -4.28 -5.95 -2.44
CA ILE A 176 -4.67 -7.32 -2.11
C ILE A 176 -5.93 -7.72 -2.87
N ALA A 177 -6.96 -6.85 -2.89
CA ALA A 177 -8.17 -7.08 -3.68
C ALA A 177 -7.85 -7.27 -5.17
N GLY A 178 -6.98 -6.40 -5.74
CA GLY A 178 -6.51 -6.52 -7.12
C GLY A 178 -5.81 -7.86 -7.40
N GLY A 179 -4.98 -8.34 -6.48
CA GLY A 179 -4.32 -9.64 -6.59
C GLY A 179 -5.31 -10.81 -6.51
N MET A 180 -6.25 -10.75 -5.58
CA MET A 180 -7.29 -11.77 -5.42
C MET A 180 -8.21 -11.84 -6.64
N LEU A 181 -8.56 -10.70 -7.26
CA LEU A 181 -9.29 -10.65 -8.53
C LEU A 181 -8.51 -11.26 -9.71
N ARG A 182 -7.19 -11.42 -9.56
CA ARG A 182 -6.30 -12.16 -10.46
C ARG A 182 -6.12 -13.63 -10.06
N ASP A 183 -7.00 -14.12 -9.20
CA ASP A 183 -7.04 -15.47 -8.63
C ASP A 183 -5.87 -15.82 -7.70
N LEU A 184 -5.06 -14.83 -7.27
CA LEU A 184 -4.03 -15.06 -6.26
C LEU A 184 -4.66 -15.43 -4.92
N ASP A 185 -4.02 -16.35 -4.21
CA ASP A 185 -4.36 -16.60 -2.80
C ASP A 185 -4.01 -15.38 -1.92
N ARG A 186 -4.61 -15.34 -0.72
CA ARG A 186 -4.44 -14.21 0.19
C ARG A 186 -2.96 -14.01 0.60
N PRO A 187 -2.19 -15.07 0.95
CA PRO A 187 -0.77 -14.91 1.27
C PRO A 187 0.05 -14.31 0.12
N ALA A 188 -0.11 -14.80 -1.11
CA ALA A 188 0.64 -14.31 -2.27
C ALA A 188 0.30 -12.85 -2.59
N ALA A 189 -1.00 -12.51 -2.58
CA ALA A 189 -1.45 -11.14 -2.80
C ALA A 189 -0.96 -10.19 -1.69
N ALA A 190 -1.02 -10.60 -0.43
CA ALA A 190 -0.54 -9.81 0.70
C ALA A 190 0.98 -9.61 0.67
N ARG A 191 1.75 -10.67 0.43
CA ARG A 191 3.21 -10.59 0.36
C ARG A 191 3.66 -9.66 -0.76
N PHE A 192 3.11 -9.81 -1.96
CA PHE A 192 3.44 -8.90 -3.07
C PHE A 192 3.00 -7.46 -2.77
N SER A 193 1.81 -7.27 -2.18
CA SER A 193 1.33 -5.95 -1.76
C SER A 193 2.29 -5.26 -0.78
N PHE A 194 2.85 -5.98 0.19
CA PHE A 194 3.82 -5.40 1.11
C PHE A 194 5.18 -5.12 0.45
N LEU A 195 5.68 -6.02 -0.39
CA LEU A 195 6.93 -5.78 -1.12
C LEU A 195 6.80 -4.58 -2.07
N MET A 196 5.69 -4.45 -2.81
CA MET A 196 5.48 -3.32 -3.72
C MET A 196 5.28 -1.99 -2.98
N SER A 197 4.86 -2.02 -1.71
CA SER A 197 4.72 -0.82 -0.90
C SER A 197 6.04 -0.06 -0.73
N VAL A 198 7.17 -0.77 -0.73
CA VAL A 198 8.51 -0.20 -0.52
C VAL A 198 8.91 0.79 -1.62
N PRO A 199 9.02 0.38 -2.91
CA PRO A 199 9.38 1.32 -3.97
C PRO A 199 8.32 2.41 -4.18
N VAL A 200 7.03 2.12 -3.92
CA VAL A 200 5.95 3.11 -4.03
C VAL A 200 6.12 4.22 -2.99
N MET A 201 6.38 3.86 -1.73
CA MET A 201 6.52 4.86 -0.64
C MET A 201 7.79 5.65 -0.78
N LEU A 202 8.90 5.00 -1.15
CA LEU A 202 10.16 5.71 -1.41
C LEU A 202 10.03 6.71 -2.58
N ALA A 203 9.20 6.41 -3.58
CA ALA A 203 8.92 7.33 -4.68
C ALA A 203 7.94 8.46 -4.30
N ALA A 204 7.08 8.25 -3.31
CA ALA A 204 6.11 9.23 -2.84
C ALA A 204 6.74 10.32 -1.97
N GLY A 205 7.90 10.06 -1.34
CA GLY A 205 8.64 11.00 -0.50
C GLY A 205 8.64 10.62 0.97
#